data_AF-A0A7C1V9H0-F1
#
_entry.id   AF-A0A7C1V9H0-F1
#
_cell.length_a   1.000
_cell.length_b   1.000
_cell.length_c   1.000
_cell.angle_alpha   90.00
_cell.angle_beta   90.00
_cell.angle_gamma   90.00
#
_symmetry.space_group_name_H-M   'P 1'
#
loop_
_entity.id
_entity.type
_entity.pdbx_description
1 polymer ?
#
loop_
_entity_poly.entity_id
_entity_poly.type
_entity_poly.pdbx_seq_one_letter_code
_entity_poly.pdbx_strand_id
1 'polypeptide(L)'
;MKILNLYAGIGGNRKLWGDKHEIIAIEIDPKIAAIYQDLFPNDKVIIADAHQYLLEHFKEFDFIWSSPPCPSHSRTNTFLHAQGVV
;
A
#
# COMPACT_ATOMS: atom_id res chain seq x y z
N MET A 1 -15.31 -10.44 -1.54
CA MET A 1 -15.13 -8.99 -1.42
C MET A 1 -13.99 -8.61 -2.33
N LYS A 2 -14.14 -7.47 -3.01
CA LYS A 2 -13.11 -6.82 -3.79
C LYS A 2 -12.41 -5.79 -2.90
N ILE A 3 -11.12 -5.98 -2.65
CA ILE A 3 -10.34 -5.21 -1.70
C ILE A 3 -9.27 -4.41 -2.44
N LEU A 4 -9.21 -3.11 -2.15
CA LEU A 4 -8.13 -2.23 -2.58
C LEU A 4 -7.10 -2.11 -1.45
N ASN A 5 -5.86 -2.54 -1.70
CA ASN A 5 -4.75 -2.43 -0.77
C ASN A 5 -3.75 -1.37 -1.25
N LEU A 6 -3.81 -0.18 -0.67
CA LEU A 6 -3.00 0.97 -1.05
C LEU A 6 -1.71 1.04 -0.23
N TYR A 7 -0.63 1.48 -0.88
CA TYR A 7 0.71 1.49 -0.29
C TYR A 7 1.08 0.08 0.21
N ALA A 8 0.89 -0.89 -0.68
CA ALA A 8 0.82 -2.30 -0.32
C ALA A 8 2.13 -2.85 0.26
N GLY A 9 3.27 -2.25 -0.09
CA GLY A 9 4.59 -2.74 0.30
C GLY A 9 4.73 -4.20 -0.12
N ILE A 10 5.19 -5.05 0.80
CA ILE A 10 5.27 -6.51 0.63
C ILE A 10 4.03 -7.27 1.16
N GLY A 11 2.93 -6.57 1.45
CA GLY A 11 1.67 -7.18 1.85
C GLY A 11 1.59 -7.68 3.29
N GLY A 12 2.07 -6.89 4.25
CA GLY A 12 1.99 -7.25 5.67
C GLY A 12 0.55 -7.46 6.17
N ASN A 13 -0.35 -6.55 5.84
CA ASN A 13 -1.78 -6.64 6.12
C ASN A 13 -2.47 -7.78 5.34
N ARG A 14 -2.07 -8.00 4.08
CA ARG A 14 -2.63 -9.02 3.19
C ARG A 14 -2.60 -10.43 3.78
N LYS A 15 -1.59 -10.75 4.60
CA LYS A 15 -1.45 -12.04 5.30
C LYS A 15 -2.65 -12.40 6.19
N LEU A 16 -3.44 -11.42 6.62
CA LEU A 16 -4.55 -11.62 7.56
C LEU A 16 -5.90 -11.87 6.88
N TRP A 17 -5.96 -11.79 5.54
CA TRP A 17 -7.22 -11.76 4.80
C TRP A 17 -7.64 -13.11 4.20
N GLY A 18 -6.78 -14.14 4.25
CA GLY A 18 -7.03 -15.44 3.62
C GLY A 18 -7.18 -15.36 2.10
N ASP A 19 -7.63 -16.44 1.45
CA ASP A 19 -7.55 -16.57 -0.02
C ASP A 19 -8.91 -16.42 -0.75
N LYS A 20 -9.94 -15.95 -0.05
CA LYS A 20 -11.32 -15.84 -0.60
C LYS A 20 -11.67 -14.45 -1.13
N HIS A 21 -10.69 -13.57 -1.29
CA HIS A 21 -10.90 -12.17 -1.64
C HIS A 21 -10.18 -11.83 -2.94
N GLU A 22 -10.82 -10.99 -3.75
CA GLU A 22 -10.18 -10.39 -4.92
C GLU A 22 -9.39 -9.18 -4.42
N ILE A 23 -8.06 -9.27 -4.46
CA ILE A 23 -7.18 -8.21 -3.97
C ILE A 23 -6.59 -7.47 -5.16
N ILE A 24 -6.68 -6.15 -5.11
CA ILE A 24 -5.93 -5.25 -5.98
C ILE A 24 -4.97 -4.46 -5.09
N ALA A 25 -3.67 -4.70 -5.27
CA ALA A 25 -2.61 -4.07 -4.51
C ALA A 25 -1.92 -2.98 -5.35
N ILE A 26 -1.79 -1.78 -4.77
CA ILE A 26 -1.11 -0.66 -5.42
C ILE A 26 0.21 -0.41 -4.70
N GLU A 27 1.30 -0.45 -5.47
CA GLU A 27 2.66 -0.19 -4.99
C GLU A 27 3.43 0.61 -6.03
N ILE A 28 4.13 1.68 -5.62
CA ILE A 28 4.82 2.58 -6.56
C ILE A 28 6.20 2.06 -6.96
N ASP A 29 6.88 1.29 -6.09
CA ASP A 29 8.19 0.70 -6.37
C ASP A 29 8.05 -0.65 -7.10
N PRO A 30 8.52 -0.77 -8.36
CA PRO A 30 8.42 -2.01 -9.12
C PRO A 30 9.11 -3.22 -8.47
N LYS A 31 10.20 -3.02 -7.72
CA LYS A 31 10.93 -4.10 -7.05
C LYS A 31 10.14 -4.64 -5.87
N ILE A 32 9.50 -3.75 -5.11
CA ILE A 32 8.63 -4.13 -3.99
C ILE A 32 7.36 -4.81 -4.52
N ALA A 33 6.78 -4.27 -5.59
CA ALA A 33 5.63 -4.86 -6.28
C ALA A 33 5.93 -6.29 -6.77
N ALA A 34 7.12 -6.54 -7.31
CA ALA A 34 7.54 -7.88 -7.72
C ALA A 34 7.60 -8.85 -6.53
N ILE A 35 8.19 -8.43 -5.41
CA ILE A 35 8.24 -9.24 -4.18
C ILE A 35 6.82 -9.51 -3.65
N TYR A 36 5.93 -8.51 -3.68
CA TYR A 36 4.52 -8.73 -3.31
C TYR A 36 3.89 -9.81 -4.18
N GLN A 37 4.07 -9.73 -5.50
CA GLN A 37 3.50 -10.68 -6.44
C GLN A 37 4.03 -12.10 -6.23
N ASP A 38 5.31 -12.25 -5.89
CA ASP A 38 5.92 -13.54 -5.54
C ASP A 38 5.29 -14.16 -4.28
N LEU A 39 4.95 -13.32 -3.28
CA LEU A 39 4.30 -13.75 -2.05
C LEU A 39 2.81 -14.06 -2.23
N PHE A 40 2.13 -13.34 -3.11
CA PHE A 40 0.69 -13.42 -3.34
C PHE A 40 0.38 -13.53 -4.84
N PRO A 41 0.66 -14.69 -5.48
CA PRO A 41 0.56 -14.85 -6.93
C PRO A 41 -0.85 -14.71 -7.50
N ASN A 42 -1.88 -14.85 -6.65
CA ASN A 42 -3.29 -14.73 -7.04
C ASN A 42 -3.82 -13.29 -6.95
N ASP A 43 -3.08 -12.40 -6.29
CA ASP A 43 -3.48 -11.00 -6.17
C ASP A 43 -3.08 -10.22 -7.42
N LYS A 44 -3.86 -9.20 -7.78
CA LYS A 44 -3.51 -8.28 -8.87
C LYS A 44 -2.67 -7.14 -8.31
N VAL A 45 -1.41 -7.05 -8.74
CA VAL A 45 -0.52 -5.93 -8.38
C VAL A 45 -0.49 -4.91 -9.51
N ILE A 46 -0.65 -3.63 -9.17
CA ILE A 46 -0.59 -2.50 -10.12
C ILE A 46 0.49 -1.53 -9.64
N ILE A 47 1.42 -1.21 -10.54
CA ILE A 47 2.48 -0.24 -10.27
C ILE A 47 1.98 1.15 -10.60
N ALA A 48 1.54 1.91 -9.59
CA ALA A 48 0.93 3.22 -9.76
C ALA A 48 1.00 4.07 -8.48
N ASP A 49 0.69 5.36 -8.59
CA ASP A 49 0.47 6.21 -7.43
C ASP A 49 -0.82 5.80 -6.70
N ALA A 50 -0.69 5.39 -5.43
CA ALA A 50 -1.78 4.87 -4.63
C ALA A 50 -2.86 5.92 -4.31
N HIS A 51 -2.48 7.19 -4.15
CA HIS A 51 -3.44 8.25 -3.86
C HIS A 51 -4.28 8.58 -5.08
N GLN A 52 -3.66 8.73 -6.24
CA GLN A 52 -4.34 8.97 -7.51
C GLN A 52 -5.28 7.81 -7.86
N TYR A 53 -4.80 6.57 -7.72
CA TYR A 53 -5.62 5.38 -7.96
C TYR A 53 -6.85 5.35 -7.05
N LEU A 54 -6.70 5.74 -5.77
CA LEU A 54 -7.82 5.84 -4.86
C LEU A 54 -8.86 6.86 -5.36
N LEU A 55 -8.44 8.06 -5.75
CA LEU A 55 -9.36 9.11 -6.22
C LEU A 55 -10.18 8.67 -7.44
N GLU A 56 -9.55 7.93 -8.34
CA GLU A 56 -10.16 7.47 -9.59
C GLU A 56 -11.06 6.24 -9.41
N HIS A 57 -10.71 5.33 -8.49
CA HIS A 57 -11.31 3.99 -8.42
C HIS A 57 -11.98 3.62 -7.09
N PHE A 58 -12.03 4.49 -6.06
CA PHE A 58 -12.52 4.11 -4.72
C PHE A 58 -13.93 3.50 -4.71
N LYS A 59 -14.79 3.84 -5.69
CA LYS A 59 -16.18 3.33 -5.76
C LYS A 59 -16.28 1.88 -6.25
N GLU A 60 -15.19 1.30 -6.73
CA GLU A 60 -15.18 -0.05 -7.32
C GLU A 60 -14.92 -1.18 -6.31
N PHE A 61 -14.76 -0.84 -5.03
CA PHE A 61 -14.27 -1.76 -3.99
C PHE A 61 -15.22 -1.85 -2.81
N ASP A 62 -15.33 -3.05 -2.24
CA ASP A 62 -16.12 -3.31 -1.03
C ASP A 62 -15.37 -2.84 0.23
N PHE A 63 -14.05 -2.88 0.18
CA PHE A 63 -13.17 -2.52 1.29
C PHE A 63 -11.88 -1.90 0.78
N ILE A 64 -11.42 -0.85 1.46
CA ILE A 64 -10.20 -0.15 1.13
C ILE A 64 -9.31 -0.14 2.37
N TRP A 65 -8.12 -0.69 2.23
CA TRP A 65 -7.04 -0.55 3.20
C TRP A 65 -5.98 0.40 2.65
N SER A 66 -5.51 1.32 3.49
CA SER A 66 -4.46 2.27 3.10
C SER A 66 -3.45 2.42 4.22
N SER A 67 -2.18 2.26 3.89
CA SER A 67 -1.05 2.44 4.82
C SER A 67 -0.10 3.52 4.31
N PRO A 68 -0.56 4.78 4.18
CA PRO A 68 0.25 5.85 3.61
C PRO A 68 1.51 6.09 4.45
N PRO A 69 2.59 6.59 3.83
CA PRO A 69 3.83 6.89 4.54
C PRO A 69 3.56 7.89 5.68
N CYS A 70 4.22 7.69 6.82
CA CYS A 70 4.04 8.47 8.05
C CYS A 70 5.05 9.62 8.31
N PRO A 71 5.90 10.09 7.37
CA PRO A 71 7.04 10.95 7.71
C PRO A 71 6.62 12.29 8.36
N SER A 72 5.43 12.81 8.04
CA SER A 72 4.91 14.05 8.64
C SER A 72 4.38 13.89 10.08
N HIS A 73 4.06 12.68 10.52
CA HIS A 73 3.50 12.42 11.86
C HIS A 73 4.53 11.85 12.85
N SER A 74 5.79 11.70 12.43
CA SER A 74 6.88 11.24 13.28
C SER A 74 7.46 12.39 14.12
N ARG A 75 7.29 12.33 15.45
CA ARG A 75 7.87 13.31 16.39
C ARG A 75 9.40 13.36 16.33
N THR A 76 10.03 12.20 16.11
CA THR A 76 11.49 12.12 15.94
C THR A 76 11.93 12.80 14.66
N ASN A 77 11.15 12.69 13.58
CA ASN A 77 11.45 13.39 12.33
C ASN A 77 11.43 14.91 12.50
N THR A 78 10.45 15.46 13.24
CA THR A 78 10.40 16.88 13.58
C THR A 78 11.63 17.35 14.35
N PHE A 79 12.06 16.58 15.35
CA PHE A 79 13.24 16.89 16.15
C PHE A 79 14.53 16.87 15.32
N LEU A 80 14.74 15.84 14.50
CA LEU A 80 15.96 15.69 13.70
C LEU A 80 16.07 16.76 12.60
N HIS A 81 14.96 17.13 11.95
CA HIS A 81 14.95 18.24 10.99
C HIS A 81 15.25 19.59 11.67
N ALA A 82 14.73 19.82 12.88
CA ALA A 82 15.04 21.04 13.63
C ALA A 82 16.54 21.15 13.99
N GLN A 83 17.24 20.02 14.06
CA GLN A 83 18.68 19.95 14.31
C GLN A 83 19.53 19.94 13.03
N GLY A 84 18.92 19.92 11.84
CA GLY A 84 19.62 19.84 10.55
C GLY A 84 20.37 18.53 10.32
N VAL A 85 19.96 17.44 10.98
CA VAL A 85 20.58 16.11 10.85
C VAL A 85 20.04 15.37 9.63
N VAL A 86 18.80 15.67 9.23
CA VAL A 86 18.10 15.22 8.02
C VAL A 86 17.43 16.42 7.35
#